data_AF-A0A7R9QRQ9-F1
#
_entry.id   AF-A0A7R9QRQ9-F1
#
_cell.length_a   1.000
_cell.length_b   1.000
_cell.length_c   1.000
_cell.angle_alpha   90.00
_cell.angle_beta   90.00
_cell.angle_gamma   90.00
#
_symmetry.space_group_name_H-M   'P 1'
#
loop_
_entity.id
_entity.type
_entity.pdbx_description
1 polymer ?
#
loop_
_entity_poly.entity_id
_entity_poly.type
_entity_poly.pdbx_seq_one_letter_code
_entity_poly.pdbx_strand_id
1 'polypeptide(L)'
;MFSASTNYMKAQHTIANSSKFVTEIFAHFSALQADLVPYWELALANLLKPASWKDWWDSVSGNPWLFKGQLEPITKLIPDGSQVKEYIETPEWFYQAKLCYSWYPDGDGGQCSASDRLLCTMVNSMTPWYRDDTDQRGGGCRMKWGIVQQGLTPNWFNQVQICFRWHPDGDGGQCGGGAPPETCAPVGQYTAEYRDDTDRRGGGCQMSWRLVAPANAPGWLLNAKLCFNWYPDGDGGQCAAPARNLCALVNQWTAYYRDDTDRRSGGCQMSWGIQT
;
A
#
# COMPACT_ATOMS: atom_id res chain seq x y z
N MET A 1 -40.15 -8.34 12.05
CA MET A 1 -40.46 -7.50 10.88
C MET A 1 -39.91 -6.11 11.17
N PHE A 2 -38.68 -5.81 10.76
CA PHE A 2 -38.03 -4.54 11.06
C PHE A 2 -38.43 -3.52 9.98
N SER A 3 -39.14 -2.47 10.40
CA SER A 3 -39.44 -1.32 9.56
C SER A 3 -38.19 -0.44 9.51
N ALA A 4 -37.59 -0.32 8.32
CA ALA A 4 -36.50 0.61 8.08
C ALA A 4 -37.07 2.04 8.14
N SER A 5 -36.54 2.86 9.06
CA SER A 5 -37.00 4.24 9.22
C SER A 5 -36.78 5.06 7.95
N THR A 6 -37.70 5.98 7.68
CA THR A 6 -37.72 6.89 6.53
C THR A 6 -36.44 7.72 6.37
N ASN A 7 -35.66 7.85 7.45
CA ASN A 7 -34.37 8.55 7.45
C ASN A 7 -33.26 7.74 6.77
N TYR A 8 -33.29 6.40 6.88
CA TYR A 8 -32.32 5.53 6.20
C TYR A 8 -32.49 5.58 4.67
N MET A 9 -33.75 5.59 4.20
CA MET A 9 -34.05 5.73 2.77
C MET A 9 -33.63 7.10 2.20
N LYS A 10 -33.72 8.19 2.98
CA LYS A 10 -33.23 9.52 2.55
C LYS A 10 -31.71 9.59 2.46
N ALA A 11 -30.99 8.96 3.37
CA ALA A 11 -29.53 8.87 3.30
C ALA A 11 -29.09 8.07 2.05
N GLN A 12 -29.75 6.95 1.76
CA GLN A 12 -29.51 6.15 0.56
C GLN A 12 -29.79 6.92 -0.74
N HIS A 13 -30.88 7.68 -0.79
CA HIS A 13 -31.23 8.48 -1.97
C HIS A 13 -30.26 9.64 -2.24
N THR A 14 -29.66 10.21 -1.19
CA THR A 14 -28.69 11.30 -1.34
C THR A 14 -27.35 10.77 -1.83
N ILE A 15 -26.93 9.60 -1.35
CA ILE A 15 -25.68 8.95 -1.79
C ILE A 15 -25.80 8.45 -3.24
N ALA A 16 -26.95 7.89 -3.63
CA ALA A 16 -27.10 7.27 -4.96
C ALA A 16 -27.36 8.26 -6.10
N ASN A 17 -27.88 9.47 -5.83
CA ASN A 17 -28.36 10.36 -6.91
C ASN A 17 -27.40 11.50 -7.29
N SER A 18 -26.35 11.76 -6.50
CA SER A 18 -25.38 12.84 -6.81
C SER A 18 -23.92 12.41 -6.89
N SER A 19 -23.57 11.14 -6.66
CA SER A 19 -22.17 10.72 -6.68
C SER A 19 -21.78 10.06 -8.00
N LYS A 20 -21.23 10.84 -8.94
CA LYS A 20 -20.65 10.30 -10.17
C LYS A 20 -19.20 9.82 -10.05
N PHE A 21 -18.58 9.95 -8.87
CA PHE A 21 -17.27 9.39 -8.57
C PHE A 21 -17.17 9.09 -7.07
N VAL A 22 -17.37 7.82 -6.69
CA VAL A 22 -16.90 7.30 -5.39
C VAL A 22 -16.03 6.10 -5.73
N THR A 23 -14.73 6.34 -5.84
CA THR A 23 -13.77 5.30 -6.24
C THR A 23 -13.03 4.67 -5.07
N GLU A 24 -13.09 5.19 -3.84
CA GLU A 24 -12.32 4.62 -2.72
C GLU A 24 -12.98 4.91 -1.37
N ILE A 25 -13.14 3.87 -0.54
CA ILE A 25 -13.40 3.99 0.90
C ILE A 25 -12.19 3.37 1.60
N PHE A 26 -11.29 4.21 2.12
CA PHE A 26 -10.27 3.77 3.09
C PHE A 26 -10.74 4.12 4.49
N ALA A 27 -10.69 3.15 5.41
CA ALA A 27 -10.75 3.43 6.83
C ALA A 27 -9.40 3.99 7.28
N HIS A 28 -9.21 5.31 7.15
CA HIS A 28 -8.06 6.01 7.68
C HIS A 28 -8.45 6.66 9.02
N PHE A 29 -7.89 6.17 10.13
CA PHE A 29 -7.87 6.93 11.37
C PHE A 29 -6.72 7.94 11.28
N SER A 30 -7.02 9.12 10.76
CA SER A 30 -6.17 10.31 10.85
C SER A 30 -7.07 11.53 10.77
N ALA A 31 -7.19 12.24 11.88
CA ALA A 31 -7.87 13.51 11.96
C ALA A 31 -7.12 14.54 11.10
N LEU A 32 -7.62 14.79 9.88
CA LEU A 32 -7.41 16.02 9.13
C LEU A 32 -8.59 16.21 8.17
N GLN A 33 -9.61 16.88 8.71
CA GLN A 33 -10.56 17.78 8.07
C GLN A 33 -10.88 17.52 6.58
N ALA A 34 -11.80 16.60 6.34
CA ALA A 34 -12.79 16.84 5.30
C ALA A 34 -13.84 17.78 5.91
N ASP A 35 -13.96 19.00 5.38
CA ASP A 35 -15.06 19.95 5.67
C ASP A 35 -16.39 19.41 5.09
N LEU A 36 -16.79 18.24 5.55
CA LEU A 36 -18.18 17.84 5.57
C LEU A 36 -18.62 18.14 6.99
N VAL A 37 -18.92 19.41 7.28
CA VAL A 37 -19.61 19.81 8.52
C VAL A 37 -20.93 19.04 8.50
N PRO A 38 -21.07 17.95 9.26
CA PRO A 38 -22.27 17.16 9.19
C PRO A 38 -23.36 17.99 9.89
N TYR A 39 -24.61 17.87 9.45
CA TYR A 39 -25.73 18.68 9.94
C TYR A 39 -25.86 18.75 11.48
N TRP A 40 -25.32 17.78 12.22
CA TRP A 40 -25.31 17.78 13.69
C TRP A 40 -24.35 18.81 14.33
N GLU A 41 -23.28 19.26 13.66
CA GLU A 41 -22.44 20.38 14.17
C GLU A 41 -23.16 21.73 14.09
N LEU A 42 -24.01 21.94 13.08
CA LEU A 42 -24.90 23.10 13.01
C LEU A 42 -26.01 23.07 14.10
N ALA A 43 -26.33 21.89 14.64
CA ALA A 43 -27.28 21.74 15.75
C ALA A 43 -26.64 22.01 17.13
N LEU A 44 -25.33 21.79 17.29
CA LEU A 44 -24.61 22.07 18.54
C LEU A 44 -24.53 23.58 18.85
N ALA A 45 -24.46 24.43 17.83
CA ALA A 45 -24.53 25.89 18.00
C ALA A 45 -25.89 26.35 18.59
N ASN A 46 -26.97 25.59 18.40
CA ASN A 46 -28.28 25.88 18.99
C ASN A 46 -28.43 25.36 20.42
N LEU A 47 -27.67 24.37 20.86
CA LEU A 47 -27.71 23.81 22.23
C LEU A 47 -27.14 24.76 23.30
N LEU A 48 -26.45 25.83 22.90
CA LEU A 48 -25.89 26.84 23.80
C LEU A 48 -26.92 27.87 24.30
N LYS A 49 -28.15 27.88 23.76
CA LYS A 49 -29.25 28.70 24.29
C LYS A 49 -29.99 27.91 25.39
N PRO A 50 -30.27 28.50 26.56
CA PRO A 50 -30.89 27.79 27.69
C PRO A 50 -32.22 27.09 27.36
N ALA A 51 -33.02 27.64 26.45
CA ALA A 51 -34.28 27.04 26.01
C ALA A 51 -34.09 25.81 25.12
N SER A 52 -33.08 25.83 24.25
CA SER A 52 -32.83 24.76 23.27
C SER A 52 -32.33 23.46 23.91
N TRP A 53 -31.62 23.56 25.04
CA TRP A 53 -31.19 22.37 25.78
C TRP A 53 -32.40 21.59 26.31
N LYS A 54 -33.40 22.30 26.83
CA LYS A 54 -34.62 21.69 27.35
C LYS A 54 -35.43 21.03 26.23
N ASP A 55 -35.64 21.73 25.11
CA ASP A 55 -36.38 21.20 23.96
C ASP A 55 -35.69 19.97 23.36
N TRP A 56 -34.35 20.00 23.27
CA TRP A 56 -33.58 18.84 22.85
C TRP A 56 -33.72 17.68 23.83
N TRP A 57 -33.53 17.92 25.14
CA TRP A 57 -33.64 16.90 26.19
C TRP A 57 -35.03 16.25 26.22
N ASP A 58 -36.09 17.04 26.12
CA ASP A 58 -37.47 16.57 26.12
C ASP A 58 -37.74 15.69 24.86
N SER A 59 -37.07 15.98 23.73
CA SER A 59 -37.18 15.18 22.50
C SER A 59 -36.46 13.83 22.55
N VAL A 60 -35.47 13.63 23.43
CA VAL A 60 -34.66 12.40 23.51
C VAL A 60 -35.53 11.18 23.82
N SER A 61 -36.54 11.34 24.68
CA SER A 61 -37.45 10.24 25.05
C SER A 61 -38.30 9.74 23.87
N GLY A 62 -38.64 10.64 22.92
CA GLY A 62 -39.39 10.31 21.71
C GLY A 62 -38.51 9.82 20.55
N ASN A 63 -37.20 10.12 20.60
CA ASN A 63 -36.24 9.76 19.54
C ASN A 63 -34.90 9.31 20.15
N PRO A 64 -34.86 8.17 20.87
CA PRO A 64 -33.64 7.73 21.55
C PRO A 64 -32.57 7.32 20.53
N TRP A 65 -31.36 7.85 20.68
CA TRP A 65 -30.18 7.46 19.91
C TRP A 65 -29.20 6.67 20.79
N LEU A 66 -28.35 5.86 20.16
CA LEU A 66 -27.31 5.12 20.89
C LEU A 66 -26.29 6.11 21.46
N PHE A 67 -26.47 6.47 22.73
CA PHE A 67 -25.57 7.40 23.44
C PHE A 67 -24.36 6.67 24.03
N LYS A 68 -24.57 5.43 24.48
CA LYS A 68 -23.54 4.55 25.03
C LYS A 68 -23.96 3.09 24.84
N GLY A 69 -23.00 2.24 24.52
CA GLY A 69 -23.16 0.80 24.46
C GLY A 69 -21.83 0.11 24.74
N GLN A 70 -21.89 -1.15 25.15
CA GLN A 70 -20.70 -2.00 25.20
C GLN A 70 -20.59 -2.72 23.86
N LEU A 71 -19.51 -2.45 23.12
CA LEU A 71 -19.25 -3.16 21.88
C LEU A 71 -18.67 -4.53 22.19
N GLU A 72 -19.20 -5.55 21.53
CA GLU A 72 -18.60 -6.87 21.51
C GLU A 72 -17.88 -7.08 20.18
N PRO A 73 -16.73 -7.77 20.16
CA PRO A 73 -16.08 -8.15 18.92
C PRO A 73 -17.02 -9.00 18.06
N ILE A 74 -17.06 -8.74 16.74
CA ILE A 74 -17.85 -9.52 15.79
C ILE A 74 -17.52 -11.02 15.84
N THR A 75 -16.33 -11.37 16.33
CA THR A 75 -15.86 -12.74 16.52
C THR A 75 -16.76 -13.56 17.44
N LYS A 76 -17.50 -12.93 18.37
CA LYS A 76 -18.49 -13.61 19.21
C LYS A 76 -19.75 -14.06 18.47
N LEU A 77 -20.00 -13.52 17.27
CA LEU A 77 -21.11 -13.93 16.41
C LEU A 77 -20.78 -15.14 15.54
N ILE A 78 -19.53 -15.62 15.57
CA ILE A 78 -19.07 -16.75 14.76
C ILE A 78 -18.97 -17.98 15.67
N PRO A 79 -19.92 -18.94 15.57
CA PRO A 79 -20.18 -19.95 16.61
C PRO A 79 -19.00 -20.82 17.01
N ASP A 80 -17.99 -20.95 16.16
CA ASP A 80 -16.90 -21.90 16.34
C ASP A 80 -15.52 -21.23 16.49
N GLY A 81 -15.40 -19.90 16.24
CA GLY A 81 -14.15 -19.13 16.32
C GLY A 81 -13.00 -19.59 15.39
N SER A 82 -13.03 -20.82 14.92
CA SER A 82 -12.10 -21.48 14.00
C SER A 82 -12.03 -20.75 12.65
N GLN A 83 -13.20 -20.42 12.10
CA GLN A 83 -13.33 -19.60 10.90
C GLN A 83 -12.89 -18.15 11.11
N VAL A 84 -12.75 -17.66 12.34
CA VAL A 84 -12.19 -16.32 12.56
C VAL A 84 -10.68 -16.38 12.55
N LYS A 85 -10.11 -17.38 13.23
CA LYS A 85 -8.65 -17.58 13.29
C LYS A 85 -8.05 -17.74 11.91
N GLU A 86 -8.68 -18.53 11.04
CA GLU A 86 -8.21 -18.71 9.66
C GLU A 86 -8.17 -17.42 8.83
N TYR A 87 -8.94 -16.39 9.23
CA TYR A 87 -9.00 -15.10 8.55
C TYR A 87 -8.17 -14.01 9.24
N ILE A 88 -7.65 -14.24 10.44
CA ILE A 88 -6.90 -13.23 11.21
C ILE A 88 -5.46 -13.68 11.48
N GLU A 89 -5.24 -14.97 11.75
CA GLU A 89 -3.93 -15.52 12.07
C GLU A 89 -3.18 -15.87 10.79
N THR A 90 -2.01 -15.27 10.62
CA THR A 90 -1.07 -15.62 9.55
C THR A 90 -0.58 -17.05 9.75
N PRO A 91 -0.79 -17.97 8.79
CA PRO A 91 -0.40 -19.36 8.94
C PRO A 91 1.13 -19.53 8.89
N GLU A 92 1.65 -20.52 9.63
CA GLU A 92 3.10 -20.74 9.75
C GLU A 92 3.83 -20.91 8.41
N TRP A 93 3.17 -21.56 7.44
CA TRP A 93 3.74 -21.77 6.11
C TRP A 93 4.01 -20.45 5.37
N PHE A 94 3.24 -19.38 5.64
CA PHE A 94 3.40 -18.10 4.96
C PHE A 94 4.67 -17.38 5.42
N TYR A 95 5.11 -17.60 6.67
CA TYR A 95 6.40 -17.06 7.13
C TYR A 95 7.60 -17.65 6.40
N GLN A 96 7.41 -18.77 5.67
CA GLN A 96 8.44 -19.36 4.82
C GLN A 96 8.48 -18.74 3.41
N ALA A 97 7.51 -17.90 3.07
CA ALA A 97 7.53 -17.12 1.85
C ALA A 97 8.67 -16.10 1.93
N LYS A 98 9.33 -15.91 0.79
CA LYS A 98 10.40 -14.95 0.62
C LYS A 98 10.03 -13.93 -0.43
N LEU A 99 10.20 -12.65 -0.10
CA LEU A 99 10.28 -11.61 -1.11
C LEU A 99 11.72 -11.57 -1.62
N CYS A 100 11.89 -11.66 -2.92
CA CYS A 100 13.18 -11.67 -3.59
C CYS A 100 13.28 -10.53 -4.60
N TYR A 101 14.45 -9.92 -4.62
CA TYR A 101 14.86 -8.85 -5.52
C TYR A 101 16.16 -9.28 -6.20
N SER A 102 16.13 -9.38 -7.53
CA SER A 102 17.30 -9.73 -8.33
C SER A 102 17.74 -8.52 -9.13
N TRP A 103 19.04 -8.30 -9.16
CA TRP A 103 19.60 -7.16 -9.87
C TRP A 103 20.92 -7.50 -10.56
N TYR A 104 21.23 -6.77 -11.62
CA TYR A 104 22.56 -6.77 -12.23
C TYR A 104 22.88 -5.38 -12.84
N PRO A 105 24.17 -5.03 -12.93
CA PRO A 105 24.60 -3.78 -13.54
C PRO A 105 24.69 -3.96 -15.05
N ASP A 106 24.12 -3.03 -15.79
CA ASP A 106 24.17 -2.97 -17.23
C ASP A 106 25.29 -2.02 -17.66
N GLY A 107 26.53 -2.50 -17.72
CA GLY A 107 27.69 -1.66 -18.01
C GLY A 107 28.61 -1.53 -16.81
N ASP A 108 28.67 -0.36 -16.17
CA ASP A 108 29.54 -0.15 -15.01
C ASP A 108 29.01 -0.88 -13.76
N GLY A 109 29.77 -1.88 -13.32
CA GLY A 109 29.48 -2.65 -12.11
C GLY A 109 29.39 -1.84 -10.82
N GLY A 110 29.91 -0.61 -10.79
CA GLY A 110 29.84 0.29 -9.65
C GLY A 110 28.52 1.07 -9.52
N GLN A 111 27.62 1.01 -10.50
CA GLN A 111 26.36 1.75 -10.44
C GLN A 111 25.32 1.07 -9.55
N CYS A 112 25.38 -0.24 -9.45
CA CYS A 112 24.42 -1.02 -8.69
C CYS A 112 25.20 -1.90 -7.73
N SER A 113 24.86 -1.91 -6.44
CA SER A 113 25.59 -2.72 -5.47
C SER A 113 24.71 -3.23 -4.32
N ALA A 114 25.02 -4.43 -3.86
CA ALA A 114 24.44 -5.04 -2.66
C ALA A 114 25.36 -6.18 -2.21
N SER A 115 24.99 -6.86 -1.13
CA SER A 115 25.72 -8.04 -0.64
C SER A 115 25.68 -9.24 -1.60
N ASP A 116 24.63 -9.35 -2.43
CA ASP A 116 24.43 -10.43 -3.40
C ASP A 116 23.59 -9.91 -4.60
N ARG A 117 23.66 -10.57 -5.76
CA ARG A 117 22.82 -10.30 -6.95
C ARG A 117 21.37 -10.73 -6.76
N LEU A 118 21.11 -11.59 -5.79
CA LEU A 118 19.77 -12.00 -5.38
C LEU A 118 19.59 -11.73 -3.88
N LEU A 119 18.78 -10.74 -3.57
CA LEU A 119 18.43 -10.38 -2.20
C LEU A 119 17.07 -10.98 -1.87
N CYS A 120 17.00 -11.86 -0.89
CA CYS A 120 15.73 -12.42 -0.42
C CYS A 120 15.56 -12.17 1.06
N THR A 121 14.31 -11.98 1.49
CA THR A 121 13.95 -11.83 2.91
C THR A 121 12.68 -12.58 3.23
N MET A 122 12.54 -13.00 4.48
CA MET A 122 11.33 -13.66 4.99
C MET A 122 10.22 -12.62 5.25
N VAL A 123 8.98 -13.09 5.40
CA VAL A 123 7.89 -12.24 5.91
C VAL A 123 8.27 -11.66 7.28
N ASN A 124 7.88 -10.41 7.53
CA ASN A 124 8.25 -9.56 8.67
C ASN A 124 9.73 -9.23 8.76
N SER A 125 10.46 -9.36 7.65
CA SER A 125 11.84 -8.90 7.51
C SER A 125 11.99 -8.06 6.25
N MET A 126 13.11 -7.35 6.15
CA MET A 126 13.48 -6.53 5.00
C MET A 126 14.67 -7.16 4.28
N THR A 127 14.80 -6.97 2.97
CA THR A 127 16.00 -7.39 2.24
C THR A 127 17.22 -6.63 2.74
N PRO A 128 18.45 -7.16 2.55
CA PRO A 128 19.64 -6.33 2.61
C PRO A 128 19.47 -5.08 1.72
N TRP A 129 20.20 -4.03 2.07
CA TRP A 129 20.19 -2.79 1.29
C TRP A 129 20.82 -3.01 -0.08
N TYR A 130 20.10 -2.55 -1.09
CA TYR A 130 20.57 -2.39 -2.45
C TYR A 130 20.82 -0.90 -2.69
N ARG A 131 21.94 -0.59 -3.34
CA ARG A 131 22.33 0.76 -3.73
C ARG A 131 22.22 0.90 -5.25
N ASP A 132 21.50 1.94 -5.66
CA ASP A 132 21.40 2.41 -7.04
C ASP A 132 22.11 3.76 -7.16
N ASP A 133 23.05 3.88 -8.07
CA ASP A 133 23.95 5.02 -8.26
C ASP A 133 24.35 5.08 -9.73
N THR A 134 23.38 5.37 -10.61
CA THR A 134 23.66 5.39 -12.05
C THR A 134 24.41 6.64 -12.52
N ASP A 135 24.50 7.67 -11.70
CA ASP A 135 25.30 8.90 -11.83
C ASP A 135 25.71 9.36 -13.27
N GLN A 136 26.89 9.98 -13.43
CA GLN A 136 27.39 10.45 -14.73
C GLN A 136 27.91 9.32 -15.63
N ARG A 137 27.75 8.06 -15.23
CA ARG A 137 28.32 6.90 -15.91
C ARG A 137 27.30 6.29 -16.88
N GLY A 138 27.78 5.79 -18.01
CA GLY A 138 26.91 5.08 -18.95
C GLY A 138 26.61 3.69 -18.40
N GLY A 139 25.34 3.31 -18.35
CA GLY A 139 24.99 1.96 -17.94
C GLY A 139 23.58 1.81 -17.41
N GLY A 140 23.43 1.38 -16.17
CA GLY A 140 22.14 1.26 -15.52
C GLY A 140 22.02 0.02 -14.64
N CYS A 141 20.89 -0.07 -13.96
CA CYS A 141 20.55 -1.12 -13.04
C CYS A 141 19.34 -1.89 -13.53
N ARG A 142 19.54 -3.18 -13.70
CA ARG A 142 18.52 -4.11 -14.17
C ARG A 142 17.93 -4.83 -13.00
N MET A 143 16.62 -4.84 -12.89
CA MET A 143 15.90 -5.21 -11.68
C MET A 143 14.69 -6.07 -11.99
N LYS A 144 14.41 -7.01 -11.08
CA LYS A 144 13.16 -7.76 -11.09
C LYS A 144 12.82 -8.26 -9.69
N TRP A 145 11.53 -8.36 -9.40
CA TRP A 145 11.01 -8.78 -8.11
C TRP A 145 10.23 -10.08 -8.25
N GLY A 146 10.27 -10.92 -7.21
CA GLY A 146 9.56 -12.20 -7.19
C GLY A 146 9.20 -12.61 -5.77
N ILE A 147 8.16 -13.42 -5.63
CA ILE A 147 7.83 -14.08 -4.37
C ILE A 147 8.22 -15.53 -4.53
N VAL A 148 9.11 -16.02 -3.69
CA VAL A 148 9.57 -17.41 -3.71
C VAL A 148 9.02 -18.11 -2.49
N GLN A 149 8.38 -19.25 -2.70
CA GLN A 149 7.87 -20.09 -1.63
C GLN A 149 8.61 -21.43 -1.64
N GLN A 150 8.96 -21.91 -0.46
CA GLN A 150 9.43 -23.29 -0.28
C GLN A 150 8.33 -24.13 0.38
N GLY A 151 8.22 -25.39 -0.02
CA GLY A 151 7.26 -26.33 0.56
C GLY A 151 5.84 -26.26 -0.01
N LEU A 152 4.93 -26.99 0.65
CA LEU A 152 3.53 -27.07 0.25
C LEU A 152 2.80 -25.78 0.63
N THR A 153 2.10 -25.19 -0.34
CA THR A 153 1.21 -24.06 -0.10
C THR A 153 -0.16 -24.28 -0.70
N PRO A 154 -1.19 -23.60 -0.16
CA PRO A 154 -2.52 -23.66 -0.74
C PRO A 154 -2.50 -23.21 -2.21
N ASN A 155 -3.22 -23.92 -3.08
CA ASN A 155 -3.25 -23.61 -4.52
C ASN A 155 -3.65 -22.16 -4.84
N TRP A 156 -4.48 -21.55 -4.00
CA TRP A 156 -4.89 -20.15 -4.18
C TRP A 156 -3.71 -19.18 -4.01
N PHE A 157 -2.70 -19.52 -3.19
CA PHE A 157 -1.56 -18.65 -2.93
C PHE A 157 -0.65 -18.49 -4.15
N ASN A 158 -0.63 -19.49 -5.04
CA ASN A 158 0.10 -19.39 -6.32
C ASN A 158 -0.46 -18.30 -7.26
N GLN A 159 -1.67 -17.80 -6.99
CA GLN A 159 -2.28 -16.71 -7.73
C GLN A 159 -1.90 -15.34 -7.16
N VAL A 160 -1.23 -15.28 -6.00
CA VAL A 160 -0.70 -14.03 -5.46
C VAL A 160 0.42 -13.55 -6.36
N GLN A 161 0.45 -12.26 -6.62
CA GLN A 161 1.44 -11.64 -7.50
C GLN A 161 2.15 -10.49 -6.79
N ILE A 162 3.43 -10.32 -7.12
CA ILE A 162 4.10 -9.04 -6.92
C ILE A 162 4.00 -8.25 -8.22
N CYS A 163 3.58 -7.00 -8.10
CA CYS A 163 3.53 -6.07 -9.22
C CYS A 163 4.44 -4.87 -8.96
N PHE A 164 4.99 -4.38 -10.05
CA PHE A 164 5.82 -3.20 -10.13
C PHE A 164 5.30 -2.33 -11.27
N ARG A 165 5.22 -1.03 -11.04
CA ARG A 165 4.91 -0.05 -12.08
C ARG A 165 5.87 1.11 -12.03
N TRP A 166 6.07 1.71 -13.18
CA TRP A 166 6.95 2.84 -13.34
C TRP A 166 6.44 3.82 -14.40
N HIS A 167 6.90 5.06 -14.30
CA HIS A 167 6.81 6.03 -15.38
C HIS A 167 8.01 6.98 -15.31
N PRO A 168 8.47 7.50 -16.46
CA PRO A 168 9.56 8.45 -16.48
C PRO A 168 9.10 9.81 -15.98
N ASP A 169 9.97 10.49 -15.26
CA ASP A 169 9.88 11.89 -14.88
C ASP A 169 10.93 12.67 -15.67
N GLY A 170 10.64 12.99 -16.93
CA GLY A 170 11.61 13.59 -17.86
C GLY A 170 11.89 12.70 -19.05
N ASP A 171 13.16 12.30 -19.26
CA ASP A 171 13.53 11.46 -20.39
C ASP A 171 13.00 10.02 -20.25
N GLY A 172 12.08 9.66 -21.14
CA GLY A 172 11.48 8.32 -21.19
C GLY A 172 12.46 7.16 -21.39
N GLY A 173 13.66 7.42 -21.91
CA GLY A 173 14.70 6.42 -22.09
C GLY A 173 15.52 6.10 -20.84
N GLN A 174 15.24 6.74 -19.70
CA GLN A 174 15.90 6.43 -18.42
C GLN A 174 15.26 5.26 -17.68
N CYS A 175 14.01 4.93 -17.99
CA CYS A 175 13.24 3.96 -17.23
C CYS A 175 12.73 2.84 -18.14
N GLY A 176 12.59 1.64 -17.59
CA GLY A 176 11.91 0.53 -18.25
C GLY A 176 12.83 -0.43 -18.99
N GLY A 177 13.67 0.07 -19.90
CA GLY A 177 14.56 -0.78 -20.72
C GLY A 177 13.84 -1.86 -21.53
N GLY A 178 12.59 -1.59 -21.94
CA GLY A 178 11.73 -2.56 -22.64
C GLY A 178 10.71 -3.27 -21.75
N ALA A 179 10.75 -3.09 -20.43
CA ALA A 179 9.65 -3.49 -19.56
C ALA A 179 8.37 -2.72 -19.91
N PRO A 180 7.18 -3.32 -19.77
CA PRO A 180 5.94 -2.55 -19.79
C PRO A 180 5.86 -1.61 -18.58
N PRO A 181 5.09 -0.50 -18.65
CA PRO A 181 4.92 0.44 -17.53
C PRO A 181 4.37 -0.19 -16.24
N GLU A 182 3.71 -1.33 -16.36
CA GLU A 182 3.29 -2.17 -15.24
C GLU A 182 3.57 -3.63 -15.58
N THR A 183 4.17 -4.36 -14.64
CA THR A 183 4.44 -5.79 -14.75
C THR A 183 4.09 -6.48 -13.43
N CYS A 184 3.58 -7.70 -13.52
CA CYS A 184 3.24 -8.53 -12.38
C CYS A 184 3.80 -9.93 -12.59
N ALA A 185 4.19 -10.60 -11.50
CA ALA A 185 4.61 -11.99 -11.52
C ALA A 185 3.96 -12.78 -10.39
N PRO A 186 3.42 -13.97 -10.68
CA PRO A 186 2.89 -14.86 -9.65
C PRO A 186 4.00 -15.42 -8.77
N VAL A 187 3.60 -15.99 -7.62
CA VAL A 187 4.51 -16.76 -6.76
C VAL A 187 5.27 -17.80 -7.58
N GLY A 188 6.59 -17.87 -7.37
CA GLY A 188 7.52 -18.73 -8.11
C GLY A 188 8.07 -18.13 -9.39
N GLN A 189 7.62 -16.93 -9.80
CA GLN A 189 8.13 -16.21 -10.96
C GLN A 189 8.67 -14.83 -10.57
N TYR A 190 9.37 -14.19 -11.52
CA TYR A 190 9.86 -12.82 -11.41
C TYR A 190 9.16 -11.92 -12.41
N THR A 191 9.01 -10.65 -12.06
CA THR A 191 8.50 -9.62 -12.97
C THR A 191 9.35 -9.52 -14.23
N ALA A 192 8.82 -8.86 -15.27
CA ALA A 192 9.65 -8.41 -16.38
C ALA A 192 10.82 -7.58 -15.84
N GLU A 193 11.95 -7.70 -16.52
CA GLU A 193 13.17 -7.01 -16.15
C GLU A 193 13.05 -5.51 -16.47
N TYR A 194 13.10 -4.70 -15.43
CA TYR A 194 13.11 -3.25 -15.50
C TYR A 194 14.56 -2.76 -15.55
N ARG A 195 14.84 -1.74 -16.36
CA ARG A 195 16.13 -1.05 -16.37
C ARG A 195 15.95 0.39 -15.87
N ASP A 196 16.71 0.75 -14.86
CA ASP A 196 16.95 2.13 -14.44
C ASP A 196 18.28 2.59 -15.05
N ASP A 197 18.26 3.64 -15.84
CA ASP A 197 19.39 4.23 -16.55
C ASP A 197 19.29 5.75 -16.38
N THR A 198 19.13 6.19 -15.13
CA THR A 198 19.13 7.59 -14.70
C THR A 198 20.54 8.19 -14.74
N ASP A 199 21.14 8.11 -15.93
CA ASP A 199 22.46 8.62 -16.28
C ASP A 199 22.53 10.17 -16.28
N ARG A 200 23.50 10.74 -17.02
CA ARG A 200 23.68 12.19 -17.20
C ARG A 200 22.49 12.98 -17.81
N ARG A 201 21.36 12.36 -18.11
CA ARG A 201 20.17 13.02 -18.65
C ARG A 201 19.30 13.55 -17.50
N GLY A 202 18.56 14.63 -17.77
CA GLY A 202 17.70 15.23 -16.75
C GLY A 202 16.41 14.43 -16.61
N GLY A 203 16.03 14.10 -15.39
CA GLY A 203 14.81 13.37 -15.08
C GLY A 203 15.04 12.23 -14.11
N GLY A 204 14.04 11.40 -13.91
CA GLY A 204 14.12 10.24 -13.03
C GLY A 204 13.07 9.20 -13.34
N CYS A 205 13.00 8.19 -12.49
CA CYS A 205 12.05 7.12 -12.56
C CYS A 205 11.13 7.14 -11.34
N GLN A 206 9.84 7.24 -11.60
CA GLN A 206 8.81 7.13 -10.58
C GLN A 206 8.38 5.67 -10.49
N MET A 207 8.53 5.06 -9.33
CA MET A 207 8.35 3.63 -9.08
C MET A 207 7.34 3.37 -7.96
N SER A 208 6.56 2.31 -8.09
CA SER A 208 5.56 1.91 -7.10
C SER A 208 5.35 0.40 -7.15
N TRP A 209 5.07 -0.21 -6.01
CA TRP A 209 4.91 -1.65 -5.85
C TRP A 209 3.58 -2.01 -5.21
N ARG A 210 3.07 -3.21 -5.51
CA ARG A 210 1.93 -3.81 -4.81
C ARG A 210 2.04 -5.32 -4.75
N LEU A 211 1.38 -5.90 -3.77
CA LEU A 211 0.96 -7.30 -3.82
C LEU A 211 -0.47 -7.36 -4.34
N VAL A 212 -0.76 -8.32 -5.20
CA VAL A 212 -2.12 -8.62 -5.67
C VAL A 212 -2.51 -10.00 -5.17
N ALA A 213 -3.69 -10.11 -4.56
CA ALA A 213 -4.26 -11.38 -4.13
C ALA A 213 -5.69 -11.53 -4.66
N PRO A 214 -6.16 -12.77 -4.90
CA PRO A 214 -7.55 -13.03 -5.26
C PRO A 214 -8.55 -12.42 -4.29
N ALA A 215 -9.74 -12.06 -4.76
CA ALA A 215 -10.79 -11.46 -3.93
C ALA A 215 -11.26 -12.36 -2.78
N ASN A 216 -11.07 -13.68 -2.90
CA ASN A 216 -11.37 -14.68 -1.88
C ASN A 216 -10.15 -15.04 -1.01
N ALA A 217 -9.06 -14.27 -1.08
CA ALA A 217 -7.92 -14.45 -0.19
C ALA A 217 -8.33 -14.24 1.28
N PRO A 218 -7.70 -14.96 2.23
CA PRO A 218 -8.02 -14.82 3.64
C PRO A 218 -7.67 -13.42 4.16
N GLY A 219 -8.38 -12.98 5.19
CA GLY A 219 -8.27 -11.63 5.74
C GLY A 219 -6.85 -11.26 6.19
N TRP A 220 -6.09 -12.21 6.75
CA TRP A 220 -4.71 -11.98 7.18
C TRP A 220 -3.81 -11.59 6.01
N LEU A 221 -4.02 -12.16 4.82
CA LEU A 221 -3.24 -11.78 3.64
C LEU A 221 -3.69 -10.41 3.13
N LEU A 222 -4.99 -10.15 3.10
CA LEU A 222 -5.52 -8.85 2.68
C LEU A 222 -5.05 -7.70 3.59
N ASN A 223 -4.77 -8.00 4.87
CA ASN A 223 -4.22 -7.05 5.83
C ASN A 223 -2.69 -6.98 5.82
N ALA A 224 -2.00 -7.91 5.15
CA ALA A 224 -0.56 -7.84 4.96
C ALA A 224 -0.20 -6.62 4.11
N LYS A 225 1.05 -6.17 4.23
CA LYS A 225 1.60 -5.00 3.56
C LYS A 225 2.84 -5.36 2.76
N LEU A 226 2.98 -4.78 1.59
CA LEU A 226 4.26 -4.66 0.90
C LEU A 226 4.90 -3.35 1.34
N CYS A 227 6.11 -3.42 1.85
CA CYS A 227 6.86 -2.26 2.33
C CYS A 227 8.14 -2.06 1.54
N PHE A 228 8.48 -0.79 1.34
CA PHE A 228 9.67 -0.32 0.67
C PHE A 228 10.32 0.76 1.55
N ASN A 229 11.55 0.51 1.98
CA ASN A 229 12.36 1.46 2.72
C ASN A 229 13.43 2.06 1.80
N TRP A 230 13.71 3.34 2.01
CA TRP A 230 14.75 4.02 1.26
C TRP A 230 15.42 5.16 2.03
N TYR A 231 16.65 5.48 1.65
CA TYR A 231 17.33 6.71 2.05
C TYR A 231 18.35 7.13 0.98
N PRO A 232 18.62 8.44 0.82
CA PRO A 232 19.66 8.92 -0.07
C PRO A 232 21.04 8.59 0.50
N ASP A 233 21.93 8.19 -0.37
CA ASP A 233 23.34 8.00 -0.10
C ASP A 233 24.11 9.16 -0.75
N GLY A 234 24.18 10.31 -0.07
CA GLY A 234 24.76 11.53 -0.64
C GLY A 234 23.71 12.62 -0.85
N ASP A 235 23.48 13.04 -2.11
CA ASP A 235 22.55 14.12 -2.40
C ASP A 235 21.10 13.72 -2.14
N GLY A 236 20.47 14.35 -1.15
CA GLY A 236 19.10 14.07 -0.74
C GLY A 236 18.04 14.31 -1.80
N GLY A 237 18.35 15.02 -2.88
CA GLY A 237 17.45 15.27 -4.00
C GLY A 237 17.43 14.16 -5.06
N GLN A 238 18.28 13.13 -4.94
CA GLN A 238 18.30 12.00 -5.89
C GLN A 238 17.16 11.01 -5.62
N CYS A 239 16.75 10.90 -4.37
CA CYS A 239 15.74 9.93 -3.94
C CYS A 239 14.63 10.69 -3.24
N ALA A 240 13.37 10.50 -3.64
CA ALA A 240 12.25 11.23 -3.05
C ALA A 240 10.97 10.40 -2.94
N ALA A 241 10.28 10.52 -1.81
CA ALA A 241 8.93 10.00 -1.61
C ALA A 241 8.27 10.72 -0.42
N PRO A 242 6.95 10.57 -0.21
CA PRO A 242 6.26 11.18 0.94
C PRO A 242 6.76 10.70 2.31
N ALA A 243 7.37 9.50 2.39
CA ALA A 243 7.93 8.95 3.61
C ALA A 243 9.13 8.01 3.31
N ARG A 244 10.01 7.80 4.29
CA ARG A 244 11.16 6.87 4.20
C ARG A 244 10.78 5.38 4.16
N ASN A 245 9.59 5.08 4.67
CA ASN A 245 8.98 3.76 4.63
C ASN A 245 7.63 3.89 3.93
N LEU A 246 7.51 3.27 2.76
CA LEU A 246 6.29 3.22 1.97
C LEU A 246 5.70 1.82 2.10
N CYS A 247 4.58 1.71 2.82
CA CYS A 247 3.84 0.46 2.92
C CYS A 247 2.47 0.61 2.27
N ALA A 248 2.01 -0.44 1.59
CA ALA A 248 0.64 -0.53 1.10
C ALA A 248 0.05 -1.90 1.44
N LEU A 249 -1.24 -1.93 1.76
CA LEU A 249 -1.98 -3.17 1.94
C LEU A 249 -1.99 -3.98 0.65
N VAL A 250 -2.20 -5.29 0.76
CA VAL A 250 -2.46 -6.14 -0.41
C VAL A 250 -3.62 -5.54 -1.23
N ASN A 251 -3.49 -5.60 -2.55
CA ASN A 251 -4.33 -4.96 -3.57
C ASN A 251 -4.26 -3.44 -3.63
N GLN A 252 -3.33 -2.80 -2.91
CA GLN A 252 -3.07 -1.36 -2.96
C GLN A 252 -1.64 -1.08 -3.40
N TRP A 253 -1.44 0.04 -4.10
CA TRP A 253 -0.13 0.51 -4.49
C TRP A 253 0.53 1.30 -3.37
N THR A 254 1.84 1.15 -3.20
CA THR A 254 2.62 2.12 -2.43
C THR A 254 2.53 3.49 -3.08
N ALA A 255 2.77 4.55 -2.29
CA ALA A 255 3.09 5.85 -2.87
C ALA A 255 4.26 5.72 -3.85
N TYR A 256 4.32 6.63 -4.83
CA TYR A 256 5.45 6.66 -5.74
C TYR A 256 6.72 7.07 -5.00
N TYR A 257 7.78 6.34 -5.30
CA TYR A 257 9.16 6.65 -5.00
C TYR A 257 9.83 7.15 -6.27
N ARG A 258 10.58 8.24 -6.18
CA ARG A 258 11.34 8.84 -7.27
C ARG A 258 12.81 8.51 -7.09
N ASP A 259 13.40 7.95 -8.13
CA ASP A 259 14.83 7.75 -8.29
C ASP A 259 15.35 8.64 -9.41
N ASP A 260 16.31 9.50 -9.12
CA ASP A 260 16.90 10.48 -10.02
C ASP A 260 18.37 10.60 -9.65
N THR A 261 19.15 9.58 -10.01
CA THR A 261 20.57 9.55 -9.65
C THR A 261 21.48 10.38 -10.57
N ASP A 262 20.91 11.05 -11.57
CA ASP A 262 21.49 11.92 -12.61
C ASP A 262 22.99 12.35 -12.53
N ARG A 263 23.33 13.64 -12.67
CA ARG A 263 24.73 14.11 -12.67
C ARG A 263 25.31 14.29 -11.27
N ARG A 264 24.60 13.86 -10.24
CA ARG A 264 24.96 14.07 -8.84
C ARG A 264 25.72 12.88 -8.30
N SER A 265 26.73 13.14 -7.46
CA SER A 265 27.37 12.08 -6.71
C SER A 265 26.43 11.59 -5.64
N GLY A 266 26.21 10.28 -5.55
CA GLY A 266 25.44 9.74 -4.45
C GLY A 266 24.74 8.45 -4.83
N GLY A 267 23.43 8.40 -4.67
CA GLY A 267 22.66 7.20 -4.93
C GLY A 267 21.48 7.04 -3.99
N CYS A 268 20.76 5.95 -4.22
CA CYS A 268 19.58 5.57 -3.49
C CYS A 268 19.75 4.19 -2.88
N GLN A 269 19.60 4.13 -1.56
CA GLN A 269 19.61 2.88 -0.82
C GLN A 269 18.17 2.41 -0.67
N MET A 270 17.91 1.17 -1.03
CA MET A 270 16.57 0.58 -1.14
C MET A 270 16.49 -0.79 -0.49
N SER A 271 15.36 -1.09 0.11
CA SER A 271 15.09 -2.37 0.74
C SER A 271 13.59 -2.68 0.71
N TRP A 272 13.22 -3.94 0.51
CA TRP A 272 11.83 -4.37 0.38
C TRP A 272 11.49 -5.46 1.39
N GLY A 273 10.22 -5.56 1.79
CA GLY A 273 9.74 -6.60 2.68
C GLY A 273 8.22 -6.76 2.65
N ILE A 274 7.74 -7.92 3.11
CA ILE A 274 6.31 -8.16 3.35
C ILE A 274 6.08 -8.14 4.86
N GLN A 275 5.08 -7.40 5.32
CA GLN A 275 4.73 -7.30 6.75
C GLN A 275 3.29 -7.78 6.98
N THR A 276 3.04 -8.47 8.08
CA THR A 276 1.70 -8.94 8.49
C THR A 276 1.26 -8.29 9.78
#